data_AF-K9R7H4-F1
#
_entry.id   AF-K9R7H4-F1
#
_cell.length_a   1.000
_cell.length_b   1.000
_cell.length_c   1.000
_cell.angle_alpha   90.00
_cell.angle_beta   90.00
_cell.angle_gamma   90.00
#
_symmetry.space_group_name_H-M   'P 1'
#
loop_
_entity.id
_entity.type
_entity.pdbx_description
1 polymer ?
#
loop_
_entity_poly.entity_id
_entity_poly.type
_entity_poly.pdbx_seq_one_letter_code
_entity_poly.pdbx_strand_id
1 'polypeptide(L)'
;MRLIPKSPTFRYKFLRFRLENKSCKVITKLFLLVIYVFGFVQLFPITQTAARTVNNSNACIHNSSLNGQISNLLETTTNVSNLASNPHQGIRVAMQSLTTPLSSYFNHSNFDESTLNLFASIPSPLQAVVPVGKAIALSLQPGFNFSSPIQRVDTTVANIPLTLISGGKPITIHADSRYQLEEVVAKSGTNAVAAVDGGFFSLKFLNSNVMIGPVYSYSTNKFVPGNQGENKKLANRPLVLISPVAVKYIPFEPDKHNTLQGIQAEMPGVTDAFVGAAWLVENGKPKTANYFDFLQGADGVRFRAFWGMNKEGVPVIGVSNKKLDSANLSKVLTKAGIQDAVMLDSGASTSLVYKGKSLVGYTPRPVPHAVALVGSESGCN
;
A
#
# COMPACT_ATOMS: atom_id res chain seq x y z
N MET A 1 4.98 46.91 -27.63
CA MET A 1 4.22 45.81 -28.28
C MET A 1 3.20 45.29 -27.27
N ARG A 2 1.91 45.59 -27.44
CA ARG A 2 0.81 45.10 -26.58
C ARG A 2 0.25 43.83 -27.21
N LEU A 3 0.10 42.76 -26.42
CA LEU A 3 -0.73 41.62 -26.77
C LEU A 3 -1.68 41.34 -25.59
N ILE A 4 -2.97 41.56 -25.84
CA ILE A 4 -4.11 41.24 -24.98
C ILE A 4 -4.57 39.81 -25.34
N PRO A 5 -5.06 39.01 -24.38
CA PRO A 5 -5.17 37.56 -24.51
C PRO A 5 -6.49 37.13 -25.18
N LYS A 6 -6.50 35.92 -25.74
CA LYS A 6 -7.72 35.19 -26.11
C LYS A 6 -7.75 33.81 -25.44
N SER A 7 -8.80 33.58 -24.67
CA SER A 7 -9.38 32.26 -24.39
C SER A 7 -10.91 32.44 -24.33
N PRO A 8 -11.75 31.40 -24.27
CA PRO A 8 -11.50 29.97 -24.50
C PRO A 8 -12.49 29.34 -25.51
N THR A 9 -12.15 28.19 -26.10
CA THR A 9 -13.17 27.26 -26.62
C THR A 9 -12.87 25.85 -26.16
N PHE A 10 -13.72 25.38 -25.26
CA PHE A 10 -13.82 24.01 -24.76
C PHE A 10 -14.24 23.08 -25.91
N ARG A 11 -13.45 22.05 -26.21
CA ARG A 11 -13.88 20.89 -27.01
C ARG A 11 -13.43 19.61 -26.32
N TYR A 12 -14.40 18.88 -25.78
CA TYR A 12 -14.21 17.52 -25.29
C TYR A 12 -13.78 16.60 -26.44
N LYS A 13 -12.55 16.09 -26.40
CA LYS A 13 -12.14 14.94 -27.21
C LYS A 13 -12.26 13.69 -26.35
N PHE A 14 -13.26 12.90 -26.69
CA PHE A 14 -13.56 11.59 -26.13
C PHE A 14 -12.39 10.61 -26.33
N LEU A 15 -12.14 9.78 -25.33
CA LEU A 15 -11.13 8.72 -25.30
C LEU A 15 -11.29 7.75 -26.48
N ARG A 16 -10.26 7.66 -27.32
CA ARG A 16 -10.14 6.65 -28.37
C ARG A 16 -9.29 5.49 -27.83
N PHE A 17 -9.91 4.58 -27.08
CA PHE A 17 -9.26 3.31 -26.73
C PHE A 17 -9.34 2.35 -27.93
N ARG A 18 -8.18 2.04 -28.50
CA ARG A 18 -8.01 0.98 -29.49
C ARG A 18 -7.79 -0.32 -28.72
N LEU A 19 -8.83 -1.14 -28.60
CA LEU A 19 -8.73 -2.51 -28.10
C LEU A 19 -9.20 -3.46 -29.20
N GLU A 20 -8.21 -4.08 -29.85
CA GLU A 20 -8.36 -5.13 -30.85
C GLU A 20 -8.65 -6.46 -30.17
N ASN A 21 -9.90 -6.71 -29.80
CA ASN A 21 -10.41 -8.09 -29.73
C ASN A 21 -11.95 -8.09 -29.72
N LYS A 22 -12.57 -8.69 -30.75
CA LYS A 22 -14.04 -8.67 -30.93
C LYS A 22 -14.78 -9.37 -29.76
N SER A 23 -14.16 -10.36 -29.13
CA SER A 23 -14.75 -11.10 -28.01
C SER A 23 -14.84 -10.30 -26.71
N CYS A 24 -13.92 -9.34 -26.49
CA CYS A 24 -13.91 -8.51 -25.28
C CYS A 24 -15.08 -7.51 -25.26
N LYS A 25 -15.53 -7.05 -26.44
CA LYS A 25 -16.67 -6.12 -26.57
C LYS A 25 -18.00 -6.73 -26.12
N VAL A 26 -18.18 -8.04 -26.30
CA VAL A 26 -19.42 -8.72 -25.91
C VAL A 26 -19.48 -8.89 -24.40
N ILE A 27 -18.36 -9.29 -23.77
CA ILE A 27 -18.27 -9.49 -22.32
C ILE A 27 -18.44 -8.17 -21.57
N THR A 28 -17.79 -7.09 -22.01
CA THR A 28 -17.95 -5.76 -21.38
C THR A 28 -19.39 -5.25 -21.51
N LYS A 29 -20.05 -5.48 -22.65
CA LYS A 29 -21.46 -5.10 -22.84
C LYS A 29 -22.40 -5.92 -21.96
N LEU A 30 -22.15 -7.23 -21.82
CA LEU A 30 -22.93 -8.10 -20.95
C LEU A 30 -22.78 -7.70 -19.47
N PHE A 31 -21.56 -7.36 -19.06
CA PHE A 31 -21.27 -6.94 -17.69
C PHE A 31 -21.93 -5.60 -17.34
N LEU A 32 -21.88 -4.62 -18.26
CA LEU A 32 -22.59 -3.34 -18.09
C LEU A 32 -24.11 -3.51 -18.08
N LEU A 33 -24.65 -4.44 -18.89
CA LEU A 33 -26.07 -4.78 -18.87
C LEU A 33 -26.49 -5.38 -17.52
N VAL A 34 -25.68 -6.28 -16.96
CA VAL A 34 -25.94 -6.88 -15.64
C VAL A 34 -25.92 -5.82 -14.53
N ILE A 35 -24.93 -4.92 -14.53
CA ILE A 35 -24.88 -3.81 -13.56
C ILE A 35 -26.10 -2.90 -13.72
N TYR A 36 -26.49 -2.59 -14.95
CA TYR A 36 -27.64 -1.72 -15.22
C TYR A 36 -28.95 -2.37 -14.77
N VAL A 37 -29.18 -3.64 -15.10
CA VAL A 37 -30.38 -4.39 -14.66
C VAL A 37 -30.39 -4.54 -13.13
N PHE A 38 -29.25 -4.82 -12.52
CA PHE A 38 -29.14 -4.91 -11.07
C PHE A 38 -29.45 -3.58 -10.38
N GLY A 39 -28.87 -2.46 -10.87
CA GLY A 39 -29.19 -1.12 -10.38
C GLY A 39 -30.66 -0.76 -10.57
N PHE A 40 -31.23 -1.10 -11.73
CA PHE A 40 -32.64 -0.84 -12.04
C PHE A 40 -33.58 -1.62 -11.12
N VAL A 41 -33.35 -2.91 -10.90
CA VAL A 41 -34.17 -3.77 -10.02
C VAL A 41 -34.07 -3.33 -8.56
N GLN A 42 -32.89 -2.89 -8.09
CA GLN A 42 -32.70 -2.42 -6.72
C GLN A 42 -33.31 -1.02 -6.48
N LEU A 43 -33.35 -0.16 -7.51
CA LEU A 43 -33.85 1.21 -7.38
C LEU A 43 -35.34 1.37 -7.72
N PHE A 44 -35.94 0.44 -8.47
CA PHE A 44 -37.34 0.56 -8.88
C PHE A 44 -38.39 0.47 -7.75
N PRO A 45 -38.24 -0.33 -6.67
CA PRO A 45 -39.26 -0.38 -5.64
C PRO A 45 -39.28 0.87 -4.73
N ILE A 46 -38.31 1.79 -4.86
CA ILE A 46 -38.22 3.00 -4.02
C ILE A 46 -39.04 4.16 -4.60
N THR A 47 -39.39 4.13 -5.89
CA THR A 47 -40.06 5.28 -6.55
C THR A 47 -41.59 5.16 -6.66
N GLN A 48 -42.19 3.99 -6.40
CA GLN A 48 -43.65 3.85 -6.46
C GLN A 48 -44.39 4.18 -5.15
N THR A 49 -43.71 4.23 -4.01
CA THR A 49 -44.34 4.55 -2.71
C THR A 49 -44.35 6.04 -2.36
N ALA A 50 -43.59 6.87 -3.07
CA ALA A 50 -43.49 8.31 -2.78
C ALA A 50 -44.56 9.17 -3.51
N ALA A 51 -45.32 8.61 -4.46
CA ALA A 51 -46.24 9.39 -5.30
C ALA A 51 -47.72 9.33 -4.86
N ARG A 52 -48.06 8.72 -3.71
CA ARG A 52 -49.46 8.48 -3.33
C ARG A 52 -49.91 8.93 -1.94
N THR A 53 -49.20 9.87 -1.31
CA THR A 53 -49.61 10.38 0.01
C THR A 53 -49.46 11.90 0.12
N VAL A 54 -50.27 12.62 -0.67
CA VAL A 54 -50.62 14.01 -0.37
C VAL A 54 -52.14 14.11 -0.52
N ASN A 55 -52.86 13.82 0.56
CA ASN A 55 -54.17 14.37 0.95
C ASN A 55 -54.83 13.45 1.99
N ASN A 56 -54.49 13.65 3.27
CA ASN A 56 -55.46 13.89 4.33
C ASN A 56 -54.76 13.84 5.70
N SER A 57 -54.94 14.93 6.42
CA SER A 57 -54.55 15.15 7.81
C SER A 57 -55.38 14.31 8.79
N ASN A 58 -54.73 13.95 9.91
CA ASN A 58 -55.28 13.42 11.17
C ASN A 58 -55.46 11.89 11.26
N ALA A 59 -54.39 11.20 11.67
CA ALA A 59 -54.46 10.08 12.61
C ALA A 59 -53.06 9.73 13.13
N CYS A 60 -52.86 9.82 14.46
CA CYS A 60 -51.74 9.17 15.13
C CYS A 60 -51.94 7.66 15.04
N ILE A 61 -51.15 6.99 14.20
CA ILE A 61 -51.04 5.52 14.16
C ILE A 61 -49.57 5.15 14.37
N HIS A 62 -49.32 4.36 15.42
CA HIS A 62 -48.03 3.72 15.70
C HIS A 62 -47.63 2.85 14.51
N ASN A 63 -46.68 3.33 13.70
CA ASN A 63 -46.33 2.71 12.43
C ASN A 63 -45.16 1.74 12.61
N SER A 64 -45.45 0.49 12.98
CA SER A 64 -44.48 -0.62 13.08
C SER A 64 -43.74 -0.89 11.76
N SER A 65 -44.28 -0.42 10.64
CA SER A 65 -43.68 -0.50 9.30
C SER A 65 -42.43 0.36 9.14
N LEU A 66 -42.38 1.55 9.76
CA LEU A 66 -41.25 2.47 9.61
C LEU A 66 -40.01 1.97 10.38
N ASN A 67 -40.23 1.38 11.56
CA ASN A 67 -39.15 0.76 12.34
C ASN A 67 -38.58 -0.47 11.62
N GLY A 68 -39.41 -1.25 10.90
CA GLY A 68 -38.93 -2.36 10.07
C GLY A 68 -38.08 -1.88 8.88
N GLN A 69 -38.45 -0.77 8.25
CA GLN A 69 -37.69 -0.20 7.13
C GLN A 69 -36.35 0.40 7.58
N ILE A 70 -36.31 1.05 8.76
CA ILE A 70 -35.08 1.58 9.35
C ILE A 70 -34.13 0.45 9.75
N SER A 71 -34.64 -0.63 10.36
CA SER A 71 -33.83 -1.81 10.69
C SER A 71 -33.25 -2.48 9.45
N ASN A 72 -34.03 -2.64 8.38
CA ASN A 72 -33.55 -3.19 7.10
C ASN A 72 -32.48 -2.29 6.45
N LEU A 73 -32.62 -0.96 6.56
CA LEU A 73 -31.61 -0.02 6.03
C LEU A 73 -30.30 -0.10 6.83
N LEU A 74 -30.37 -0.17 8.16
CA LEU A 74 -29.22 -0.34 9.04
C LEU A 74 -28.52 -1.68 8.81
N GLU A 75 -29.28 -2.76 8.61
CA GLU A 75 -28.74 -4.09 8.27
C GLU A 75 -28.06 -4.08 6.90
N THR A 76 -28.65 -3.42 5.91
CA THR A 76 -28.06 -3.27 4.57
C THR A 76 -26.76 -2.46 4.61
N THR A 77 -26.73 -1.38 5.40
CA THR A 77 -25.53 -0.54 5.56
C THR A 77 -24.40 -1.30 6.27
N THR A 78 -24.75 -2.11 7.26
CA THR A 78 -23.81 -2.99 7.98
C THR A 78 -23.27 -4.10 7.07
N ASN A 79 -24.13 -4.67 6.22
CA ASN A 79 -23.72 -5.67 5.23
C ASN A 79 -22.81 -5.09 4.13
N VAL A 80 -23.02 -3.85 3.69
CA VAL A 80 -22.13 -3.14 2.75
C VAL A 80 -20.78 -2.81 3.40
N SER A 81 -20.78 -2.38 4.66
CA SER A 81 -19.54 -2.16 5.43
C SER A 81 -18.74 -3.45 5.65
N ASN A 82 -19.43 -4.57 5.90
CA ASN A 82 -18.81 -5.90 6.02
C ASN A 82 -18.32 -6.45 4.65
N LEU A 83 -18.97 -6.06 3.55
CA LEU A 83 -18.52 -6.38 2.19
C LEU A 83 -17.20 -5.68 1.84
N ALA A 84 -17.02 -4.45 2.33
CA ALA A 84 -15.81 -3.64 2.11
C ALA A 84 -14.62 -4.14 2.96
N SER A 85 -14.89 -4.73 4.12
CA SER A 85 -13.85 -5.25 5.01
C SER A 85 -13.52 -6.75 4.79
N ASN A 86 -14.40 -7.54 4.15
CA ASN A 86 -14.16 -8.98 3.94
C ASN A 86 -14.75 -9.53 2.61
N PRO A 87 -14.07 -9.34 1.47
CA PRO A 87 -14.62 -9.60 0.13
C PRO A 87 -14.94 -11.09 -0.14
N HIS A 88 -14.31 -12.02 0.59
CA HIS A 88 -14.60 -13.46 0.47
C HIS A 88 -15.99 -13.84 1.00
N GLN A 89 -16.50 -13.10 1.99
CA GLN A 89 -17.85 -13.32 2.53
C GLN A 89 -18.91 -12.77 1.57
N GLY A 90 -18.61 -11.66 0.89
CA GLY A 90 -19.48 -11.10 -0.15
C GLY A 90 -19.68 -12.03 -1.36
N ILE A 91 -18.63 -12.72 -1.79
CA ILE A 91 -18.73 -13.72 -2.88
C ILE A 91 -19.56 -14.93 -2.43
N ARG A 92 -19.45 -15.37 -1.16
CA ARG A 92 -20.27 -16.47 -0.61
C ARG A 92 -21.74 -16.10 -0.51
N VAL A 93 -22.06 -14.90 -0.03
CA VAL A 93 -23.45 -14.41 0.05
C VAL A 93 -24.04 -14.23 -1.35
N ALA A 94 -23.27 -13.72 -2.30
CA ALA A 94 -23.68 -13.63 -3.70
C ALA A 94 -23.97 -15.01 -4.30
N MET A 95 -23.09 -16.00 -4.10
CA MET A 95 -23.30 -17.38 -4.55
C MET A 95 -24.55 -18.01 -3.90
N GLN A 96 -24.76 -17.84 -2.60
CA GLN A 96 -25.93 -18.36 -1.89
C GLN A 96 -27.24 -17.68 -2.33
N SER A 97 -27.21 -16.39 -2.63
CA SER A 97 -28.35 -15.64 -3.16
C SER A 97 -28.68 -15.97 -4.62
N LEU A 98 -27.75 -16.59 -5.36
CA LEU A 98 -27.96 -17.09 -6.73
C LEU A 98 -28.48 -18.53 -6.74
N THR A 99 -28.23 -19.33 -5.71
CA THR A 99 -28.75 -20.71 -5.65
C THR A 99 -30.24 -20.80 -5.32
N THR A 100 -30.81 -19.80 -4.64
CA THR A 100 -32.23 -19.79 -4.23
C THR A 100 -33.21 -19.47 -5.37
N PRO A 101 -32.90 -18.56 -6.32
CA PRO A 101 -33.73 -18.33 -7.51
C PRO A 101 -33.58 -19.41 -8.59
N LEU A 102 -32.46 -20.14 -8.60
CA LEU A 102 -32.22 -21.21 -9.57
C LEU A 102 -33.06 -22.46 -9.25
N SER A 103 -33.27 -22.80 -7.97
CA SER A 103 -34.13 -23.93 -7.59
C SER A 103 -35.62 -23.68 -7.84
N SER A 104 -36.08 -22.42 -7.79
CA SER A 104 -37.46 -22.07 -8.16
C SER A 104 -37.67 -22.03 -9.67
N TYR A 105 -36.64 -21.72 -10.45
CA TYR A 105 -36.71 -21.72 -11.92
C TYR A 105 -36.76 -23.15 -12.51
N PHE A 106 -36.09 -24.12 -11.90
CA PHE A 106 -36.13 -25.53 -12.33
C PHE A 106 -37.41 -26.28 -11.92
N ASN A 107 -38.22 -25.73 -11.00
CA ASN A 107 -39.49 -26.32 -10.58
C ASN A 107 -40.70 -25.90 -11.42
N HIS A 108 -40.54 -25.09 -12.48
CA HIS A 108 -41.65 -24.59 -13.30
C HIS A 108 -41.53 -24.88 -14.80
N SER A 109 -40.57 -25.70 -15.21
CA SER A 109 -40.45 -26.16 -16.60
C SER A 109 -40.73 -27.65 -16.68
N ASN A 110 -41.84 -28.02 -17.33
CA ASN A 110 -42.13 -29.39 -17.77
C ASN A 110 -41.02 -29.83 -18.76
N PHE A 111 -39.93 -30.38 -18.24
CA PHE A 111 -38.95 -31.11 -19.04
C PHE A 111 -39.30 -32.58 -18.99
N ASP A 112 -39.46 -33.16 -20.18
CA ASP A 112 -39.69 -34.57 -20.40
C ASP A 112 -38.51 -35.41 -19.86
N GLU A 113 -38.84 -36.52 -19.22
CA GLU A 113 -37.91 -37.42 -18.49
C GLU A 113 -36.87 -38.06 -19.42
N SER A 114 -37.06 -37.95 -20.74
CA SER A 114 -36.15 -38.36 -21.79
C SER A 114 -34.87 -37.50 -21.90
N THR A 115 -34.89 -36.25 -21.42
CA THR A 115 -33.73 -35.33 -21.48
C THR A 115 -32.72 -35.51 -20.33
N LEU A 116 -33.12 -36.13 -19.22
CA LEU A 116 -32.25 -36.36 -18.06
C LEU A 116 -31.39 -37.64 -18.21
N ASN A 117 -31.81 -38.60 -19.03
CA ASN A 117 -31.07 -39.85 -19.27
C ASN A 117 -29.97 -39.75 -20.34
N LEU A 118 -29.87 -38.63 -21.06
CA LEU A 118 -28.76 -38.36 -21.99
C LEU A 118 -27.50 -37.85 -21.28
N PHE A 119 -27.61 -37.37 -20.04
CA PHE A 119 -26.48 -36.90 -19.23
C PHE A 119 -25.91 -37.95 -18.26
N ALA A 120 -26.61 -39.06 -18.05
CA ALA A 120 -26.21 -40.13 -17.12
C ALA A 120 -25.41 -41.28 -17.79
N SER A 121 -25.18 -41.22 -19.11
CA SER A 121 -24.59 -42.32 -19.89
C SER A 121 -23.26 -41.99 -20.59
N ILE A 122 -22.59 -40.89 -20.20
CA ILE A 122 -21.23 -40.61 -20.68
C ILE A 122 -20.23 -41.28 -19.71
N PRO A 123 -19.51 -42.34 -20.12
CA PRO A 123 -18.49 -42.96 -19.29
C PRO A 123 -17.31 -41.99 -19.18
N SER A 124 -16.95 -41.63 -17.94
CA SER A 124 -15.84 -40.73 -17.60
C SER A 124 -14.54 -41.10 -18.34
N PRO A 125 -14.03 -40.25 -19.25
CA PRO A 125 -12.68 -40.37 -19.73
C PRO A 125 -11.85 -39.17 -19.26
N LEU A 126 -10.70 -39.47 -18.65
CA LEU A 126 -9.50 -38.61 -18.60
C LEU A 126 -9.60 -37.42 -17.61
N GLN A 127 -8.81 -37.34 -16.54
CA GLN A 127 -7.34 -37.47 -16.54
C GLN A 127 -6.72 -36.95 -17.85
N ALA A 128 -6.99 -35.69 -18.21
CA ALA A 128 -6.13 -34.86 -19.06
C ALA A 128 -6.71 -33.44 -19.19
N VAL A 129 -6.48 -32.57 -18.20
CA VAL A 129 -6.58 -31.12 -18.42
C VAL A 129 -5.39 -30.43 -17.75
N VAL A 130 -4.43 -30.03 -18.57
CA VAL A 130 -3.37 -29.05 -18.30
C VAL A 130 -3.59 -27.96 -19.39
N PRO A 131 -3.45 -26.65 -19.10
CA PRO A 131 -4.52 -25.78 -18.68
C PRO A 131 -4.77 -24.64 -19.69
N VAL A 132 -5.99 -24.47 -20.19
CA VAL A 132 -6.37 -23.22 -20.89
C VAL A 132 -7.16 -22.36 -19.92
N GLY A 133 -6.41 -21.81 -18.98
CA GLY A 133 -6.88 -20.90 -17.97
C GLY A 133 -5.65 -20.28 -17.35
N LYS A 134 -5.01 -19.36 -18.07
CA LYS A 134 -4.07 -18.43 -17.46
C LYS A 134 -4.92 -17.58 -16.52
N ALA A 135 -5.18 -18.14 -15.34
CA ALA A 135 -5.68 -17.42 -14.21
C ALA A 135 -4.86 -16.15 -14.16
N ILE A 136 -5.55 -15.02 -14.18
CA ILE A 136 -5.02 -13.84 -13.54
C ILE A 136 -4.84 -14.29 -12.10
N ALA A 137 -3.64 -14.79 -11.79
CA ALA A 137 -3.14 -14.76 -10.44
C ALA A 137 -3.15 -13.27 -10.12
N LEU A 138 -4.26 -12.79 -9.56
CA LEU A 138 -4.16 -11.69 -8.62
C LEU A 138 -3.09 -12.17 -7.66
N SER A 139 -1.89 -11.62 -7.82
CA SER A 139 -0.91 -11.62 -6.78
C SER A 139 -1.63 -10.96 -5.60
N LEU A 140 -2.19 -11.78 -4.72
CA LEU A 140 -2.47 -11.42 -3.34
C LEU A 140 -1.08 -11.16 -2.76
N GLN A 141 -0.54 -9.97 -3.03
CA GLN A 141 0.44 -9.38 -2.14
C GLN A 141 -0.22 -9.46 -0.76
N PRO A 142 0.34 -10.21 0.20
CA PRO A 142 -0.20 -10.19 1.55
C PRO A 142 -0.29 -8.72 1.96
N GLY A 143 -1.47 -8.32 2.45
CA GLY A 143 -1.69 -6.95 2.89
C GLY A 143 -0.66 -6.54 3.95
N PHE A 144 -0.44 -5.24 4.09
CA PHE A 144 0.49 -4.73 5.09
C PHE A 144 0.01 -5.07 6.51
N ASN A 145 0.91 -5.60 7.33
CA ASN A 145 0.63 -5.97 8.72
C ASN A 145 1.42 -5.07 9.67
N PHE A 146 0.83 -3.91 9.96
CA PHE A 146 1.38 -2.91 10.89
C PHE A 146 0.95 -3.15 12.35
N SER A 147 0.10 -4.14 12.60
CA SER A 147 -0.32 -4.56 13.94
C SER A 147 0.62 -5.58 14.58
N SER A 148 1.54 -6.17 13.80
CA SER A 148 2.54 -7.11 14.33
C SER A 148 3.31 -6.48 15.49
N PRO A 149 3.54 -7.20 16.60
CA PRO A 149 4.32 -6.68 17.72
C PRO A 149 5.76 -6.38 17.26
N ILE A 150 6.35 -5.32 17.81
CA ILE A 150 7.75 -4.97 17.51
C ILE A 150 8.69 -5.99 18.16
N GLN A 151 9.55 -6.61 17.35
CA GLN A 151 10.50 -7.62 17.78
C GLN A 151 11.89 -7.34 17.21
N ARG A 152 12.92 -7.50 18.05
CA ARG A 152 14.32 -7.48 17.63
C ARG A 152 14.81 -8.91 17.42
N VAL A 153 15.54 -9.12 16.33
CA VAL A 153 16.26 -10.36 16.03
C VAL A 153 17.70 -10.00 15.66
N ASP A 154 18.66 -10.53 16.41
CA ASP A 154 20.06 -10.57 15.99
C ASP A 154 20.30 -11.90 15.27
N THR A 155 20.78 -11.85 14.03
CA THR A 155 20.97 -13.05 13.20
C THR A 155 22.25 -12.97 12.39
N THR A 156 22.70 -14.12 11.88
CA THR A 156 23.81 -14.19 10.93
C THR A 156 23.33 -14.90 9.67
N VAL A 157 23.40 -14.20 8.54
CA VAL A 157 22.98 -14.73 7.23
C VAL A 157 24.18 -14.67 6.29
N ALA A 158 24.59 -15.84 5.76
CA ALA A 158 25.79 -15.96 4.91
C ALA A 158 27.04 -15.31 5.55
N ASN A 159 27.29 -15.59 6.83
CA ASN A 159 28.41 -15.04 7.63
C ASN A 159 28.41 -13.51 7.79
N ILE A 160 27.27 -12.84 7.54
CA ILE A 160 27.08 -11.42 7.81
C ILE A 160 26.13 -11.28 9.02
N PRO A 161 26.61 -10.74 10.16
CA PRO A 161 25.76 -10.45 11.29
C PRO A 161 24.87 -9.23 10.99
N LEU A 162 23.58 -9.36 11.27
CA LEU A 162 22.56 -8.33 11.14
C LEU A 162 21.83 -8.15 12.47
N THR A 163 21.42 -6.92 12.74
CA THR A 163 20.37 -6.65 13.72
C THR A 163 19.15 -6.16 12.98
N LEU A 164 18.05 -6.90 13.11
CA LEU A 164 16.76 -6.67 12.47
C LEU A 164 15.74 -6.30 13.54
N ILE A 165 14.90 -5.30 13.27
CA ILE A 165 13.73 -5.01 14.08
C ILE A 165 12.53 -4.98 13.16
N SER A 166 11.55 -5.82 13.44
CA SER A 166 10.33 -5.97 12.64
C SER A 166 9.08 -5.66 13.44
N GLY A 167 7.99 -5.35 12.75
CA GLY A 167 6.68 -5.09 13.36
C GLY A 167 6.39 -3.61 13.56
N GLY A 168 5.26 -3.34 14.20
CA GLY A 168 4.75 -2.01 14.45
C GLY A 168 4.26 -1.29 13.19
N LYS A 169 3.76 -0.08 13.40
CA LYS A 169 3.42 0.84 12.32
C LYS A 169 4.65 1.68 11.98
N PRO A 170 5.03 1.78 10.70
CA PRO A 170 6.16 2.60 10.32
C PRO A 170 5.76 4.07 10.22
N ILE A 171 6.64 4.94 10.68
CA ILE A 171 6.56 6.39 10.54
C ILE A 171 7.97 6.93 10.21
N THR A 172 8.05 8.20 9.84
CA THR A 172 9.33 8.92 9.78
C THR A 172 9.33 10.10 10.73
N ILE A 173 10.52 10.41 11.23
CA ILE A 173 10.77 11.56 12.10
C ILE A 173 11.72 12.48 11.36
N HIS A 174 11.36 13.76 11.24
CA HIS A 174 12.24 14.82 10.73
C HIS A 174 12.49 15.83 11.84
N ALA A 175 13.71 15.83 12.38
CA ALA A 175 14.12 16.74 13.43
C ALA A 175 14.40 18.16 12.89
N ASP A 176 14.38 19.14 13.78
CA ASP A 176 14.70 20.54 13.50
C ASP A 176 16.21 20.80 13.34
N SER A 177 17.05 19.87 13.80
CA SER A 177 18.50 19.86 13.60
C SER A 177 19.00 18.42 13.45
N ARG A 178 20.31 18.20 13.60
CA ARG A 178 20.91 16.87 13.69
C ARG A 178 21.13 16.49 15.13
N TYR A 179 20.70 15.29 15.48
CA TYR A 179 20.89 14.73 16.80
C TYR A 179 21.36 13.29 16.70
N GLN A 180 21.85 12.74 17.81
CA GLN A 180 21.99 11.28 17.89
C GLN A 180 20.62 10.63 17.71
N LEU A 181 20.57 9.42 17.13
CA LEU A 181 19.30 8.80 16.77
C LEU A 181 18.39 8.60 18.00
N GLU A 182 18.97 8.25 19.17
CA GLU A 182 18.22 8.16 20.42
C GLU A 182 17.56 9.50 20.81
N GLU A 183 18.23 10.61 20.56
CA GLU A 183 17.74 11.96 20.85
C GLU A 183 16.69 12.40 19.81
N VAL A 184 16.86 12.04 18.54
CA VAL A 184 15.82 12.23 17.49
C VAL A 184 14.52 11.57 17.93
N VAL A 185 14.60 10.31 18.39
CA VAL A 185 13.43 9.56 18.87
C VAL A 185 12.85 10.23 20.13
N ALA A 186 13.66 10.53 21.13
CA ALA A 186 13.20 11.11 22.39
C ALA A 186 12.53 12.48 22.21
N LYS A 187 13.05 13.34 21.33
CA LYS A 187 12.52 14.68 21.06
C LYS A 187 11.29 14.69 20.15
N SER A 188 11.04 13.60 19.41
CA SER A 188 9.98 13.55 18.41
C SER A 188 8.56 13.66 18.99
N GLY A 189 8.38 13.41 20.29
CA GLY A 189 7.06 13.28 20.91
C GLY A 189 6.27 12.07 20.43
N THR A 190 6.90 11.12 19.72
CA THR A 190 6.28 9.88 19.26
C THR A 190 6.47 8.76 20.26
N ASN A 191 5.63 7.74 20.20
CA ASN A 191 5.77 6.48 20.94
C ASN A 191 6.65 5.46 20.20
N ALA A 192 7.67 5.93 19.46
CA ALA A 192 8.56 5.07 18.70
C ALA A 192 9.37 4.14 19.62
N VAL A 193 9.26 2.84 19.39
CA VAL A 193 9.98 1.80 20.14
C VAL A 193 11.32 1.48 19.50
N ALA A 194 11.40 1.61 18.17
CA ALA A 194 12.61 1.37 17.40
C ALA A 194 12.77 2.42 16.31
N ALA A 195 14.01 2.72 15.93
CA ALA A 195 14.29 3.59 14.80
C ALA A 195 15.64 3.26 14.17
N VAL A 196 15.78 3.57 12.88
CA VAL A 196 17.01 3.57 12.11
C VAL A 196 17.20 4.95 11.50
N ASP A 197 18.43 5.37 11.19
CA ASP A 197 18.65 6.58 10.40
C ASP A 197 17.92 6.49 9.06
N GLY A 198 17.46 7.62 8.52
CA GLY A 198 16.62 7.61 7.32
C GLY A 198 17.31 8.14 6.06
N GLY A 199 16.63 9.03 5.32
CA GLY A 199 17.14 9.60 4.07
C GLY A 199 18.42 10.44 4.23
N PHE A 200 19.04 10.74 3.10
CA PHE A 200 20.30 11.50 3.03
C PHE A 200 20.07 12.98 3.33
N PHE A 201 21.11 13.65 3.83
CA PHE A 201 21.06 15.06 4.20
C PHE A 201 22.35 15.81 3.81
N SER A 202 22.24 17.13 3.68
CA SER A 202 23.34 17.97 3.19
C SER A 202 24.44 18.15 4.23
N LEU A 203 25.65 17.68 3.99
CA LEU A 203 26.77 17.87 4.93
C LEU A 203 27.34 19.31 4.97
N LYS A 204 26.78 20.25 4.20
CA LYS A 204 27.31 21.62 4.05
C LYS A 204 27.38 22.37 5.39
N PHE A 205 26.42 22.13 6.28
CA PHE A 205 26.38 22.73 7.61
C PHE A 205 26.17 21.62 8.64
N LEU A 206 26.91 21.62 9.75
CA LEU A 206 26.82 20.57 10.76
C LEU A 206 25.49 20.58 11.52
N ASN A 207 24.86 21.74 11.67
CA ASN A 207 23.61 21.94 12.42
C ASN A 207 22.42 22.20 11.47
N SER A 208 22.28 21.39 10.43
CA SER A 208 21.22 21.55 9.43
C SER A 208 20.40 20.30 9.26
N ASN A 209 19.08 20.45 9.22
CA ASN A 209 18.14 19.39 8.90
C ASN A 209 17.75 19.32 7.41
N VAL A 210 18.52 19.97 6.54
CA VAL A 210 18.25 19.99 5.10
C VAL A 210 18.47 18.60 4.50
N MET A 211 17.39 18.00 4.05
CA MET A 211 17.36 16.70 3.38
C MET A 211 17.82 16.81 1.91
N ILE A 212 18.38 15.73 1.39
CA ILE A 212 18.64 15.53 -0.03
C ILE A 212 17.41 14.79 -0.61
N GLY A 213 16.59 15.52 -1.36
CA GLY A 213 15.27 15.07 -1.80
C GLY A 213 14.13 15.64 -0.94
N PRO A 214 12.87 15.52 -1.40
CA PRO A 214 11.73 15.91 -0.60
C PRO A 214 11.57 15.00 0.62
N VAL A 215 11.00 15.55 1.69
CA VAL A 215 10.60 14.80 2.88
C VAL A 215 9.17 15.18 3.27
N TYR A 216 8.36 14.18 3.60
CA TYR A 216 7.14 14.35 4.38
C TYR A 216 7.28 13.48 5.61
N SER A 217 6.99 14.00 6.80
CA SER A 217 7.19 13.25 8.03
C SER A 217 5.98 13.35 8.96
N TYR A 218 5.59 12.20 9.50
CA TYR A 218 4.53 12.05 10.48
C TYR A 218 4.75 12.95 11.70
N SER A 219 5.97 13.01 12.23
CA SER A 219 6.27 13.76 13.47
C SER A 219 6.05 15.26 13.33
N THR A 220 6.19 15.80 12.12
CA THR A 220 6.03 17.24 11.87
C THR A 220 4.74 17.57 11.12
N ASN A 221 4.12 16.57 10.49
CA ASN A 221 3.04 16.73 9.51
C ASN A 221 3.34 17.81 8.45
N LYS A 222 4.60 17.91 8.02
CA LYS A 222 5.05 18.90 7.05
C LYS A 222 5.75 18.24 5.87
N PHE A 223 5.33 18.63 4.67
CA PHE A 223 6.08 18.37 3.45
C PHE A 223 7.12 19.47 3.25
N VAL A 224 8.39 19.09 3.12
CA VAL A 224 9.50 19.97 2.80
C VAL A 224 10.05 19.55 1.42
N PRO A 225 9.97 20.42 0.40
CA PRO A 225 10.52 20.10 -0.91
C PRO A 225 12.06 20.03 -0.86
N GLY A 226 12.63 19.14 -1.66
CA GLY A 226 14.06 19.08 -1.90
C GLY A 226 14.53 20.19 -2.85
N ASN A 227 15.85 20.37 -2.91
CA ASN A 227 16.47 21.31 -3.86
C ASN A 227 16.25 20.85 -5.30
N GLN A 228 15.66 21.71 -6.15
CA GLN A 228 15.32 21.36 -7.53
C GLN A 228 16.53 20.92 -8.39
N GLY A 229 17.70 21.52 -8.17
CA GLY A 229 18.93 21.16 -8.90
C GLY A 229 19.49 19.80 -8.47
N GLU A 230 19.48 19.53 -7.17
CA GLU A 230 19.94 18.25 -6.62
C GLU A 230 18.98 17.10 -6.92
N ASN A 231 17.66 17.36 -6.88
CA ASN A 231 16.63 16.36 -7.15
C ASN A 231 16.79 15.69 -8.51
N LYS A 232 17.30 16.39 -9.52
CA LYS A 232 17.59 15.81 -10.85
C LYS A 232 18.57 14.64 -10.77
N LYS A 233 19.51 14.66 -9.82
CA LYS A 233 20.49 13.58 -9.57
C LYS A 233 19.89 12.41 -8.79
N LEU A 234 18.69 12.59 -8.25
CA LEU A 234 17.93 11.56 -7.53
C LEU A 234 16.91 10.87 -8.42
N ALA A 235 16.78 11.27 -9.69
CA ALA A 235 15.83 10.66 -10.62
C ALA A 235 16.01 9.14 -10.65
N ASN A 236 14.88 8.42 -10.65
CA ASN A 236 14.81 6.96 -10.60
C ASN A 236 15.40 6.30 -9.35
N ARG A 237 15.74 7.05 -8.28
CA ARG A 237 15.99 6.46 -6.95
C ARG A 237 14.66 6.06 -6.29
N PRO A 238 14.65 5.19 -5.27
CA PRO A 238 13.40 4.81 -4.63
C PRO A 238 12.83 5.98 -3.83
N LEU A 239 11.68 6.48 -4.24
CA LEU A 239 10.79 7.24 -3.39
C LEU A 239 9.98 6.27 -2.54
N VAL A 240 10.13 6.38 -1.24
CA VAL A 240 9.34 5.64 -0.26
C VAL A 240 8.15 6.51 0.13
N LEU A 241 6.95 5.94 0.05
CA LEU A 241 5.71 6.55 0.52
C LEU A 241 5.09 5.65 1.57
N ILE A 242 4.73 6.20 2.72
CA ILE A 242 4.09 5.47 3.81
C ILE A 242 2.78 6.16 4.15
N SER A 243 1.76 5.36 4.37
CA SER A 243 0.46 5.74 4.91
C SER A 243 0.16 4.88 6.13
N PRO A 244 -0.92 5.17 6.88
CA PRO A 244 -1.29 4.36 8.03
C PRO A 244 -1.61 2.88 7.73
N VAL A 245 -1.80 2.50 6.46
CA VAL A 245 -2.23 1.16 6.06
C VAL A 245 -1.43 0.56 4.91
N ALA A 246 -0.49 1.31 4.31
CA ALA A 246 0.25 0.84 3.15
C ALA A 246 1.61 1.54 2.96
N VAL A 247 2.52 0.84 2.30
CA VAL A 247 3.80 1.37 1.80
C VAL A 247 3.83 1.28 0.27
N LYS A 248 4.46 2.25 -0.40
CA LYS A 248 4.85 2.14 -1.81
C LYS A 248 6.31 2.49 -1.98
N TYR A 249 6.96 1.76 -2.87
CA TYR A 249 8.29 2.06 -3.39
C TYR A 249 8.13 2.37 -4.87
N ILE A 250 8.37 3.61 -5.27
CA ILE A 250 8.24 4.02 -6.68
C ILE A 250 9.51 4.76 -7.14
N PRO A 251 9.82 4.76 -8.44
CA PRO A 251 10.87 5.63 -8.97
C PRO A 251 10.57 7.10 -8.69
N PHE A 252 11.54 7.81 -8.13
CA PHE A 252 11.46 9.24 -7.90
C PHE A 252 11.51 10.00 -9.23
N GLU A 253 10.44 10.74 -9.51
CA GLU A 253 10.32 11.64 -10.64
C GLU A 253 10.39 13.10 -10.14
N PRO A 254 11.53 13.80 -10.32
CA PRO A 254 11.76 15.10 -9.69
C PRO A 254 10.68 16.16 -9.96
N ASP A 255 10.14 16.19 -11.17
CA ASP A 255 9.15 17.19 -11.58
C ASP A 255 7.76 16.89 -11.03
N LYS A 256 7.48 15.64 -10.67
CA LYS A 256 6.20 15.21 -10.11
C LYS A 256 6.24 15.18 -8.58
N HIS A 257 7.22 14.47 -8.02
CA HIS A 257 7.22 14.05 -6.63
C HIS A 257 7.86 15.05 -5.66
N ASN A 258 8.33 16.22 -6.14
CA ASN A 258 8.83 17.30 -5.28
C ASN A 258 7.72 18.24 -4.75
N THR A 259 6.48 17.76 -4.72
CA THR A 259 5.32 18.49 -4.17
C THR A 259 4.43 17.54 -3.37
N LEU A 260 3.72 18.07 -2.36
CA LEU A 260 2.74 17.29 -1.60
C LEU A 260 1.65 16.69 -2.51
N GLN A 261 1.11 17.50 -3.43
CA GLN A 261 0.12 17.04 -4.41
C GLN A 261 0.65 15.89 -5.26
N GLY A 262 1.91 15.96 -5.69
CA GLY A 262 2.54 14.93 -6.51
C GLY A 262 2.65 13.60 -5.79
N ILE A 263 3.08 13.59 -4.52
CA ILE A 263 3.14 12.35 -3.73
C ILE A 263 1.75 11.84 -3.33
N GLN A 264 0.78 12.72 -3.10
CA GLN A 264 -0.61 12.35 -2.83
C GLN A 264 -1.32 11.76 -4.05
N ALA A 265 -0.94 12.16 -5.27
CA ALA A 265 -1.44 11.54 -6.49
C ALA A 265 -1.02 10.06 -6.59
N GLU A 266 0.15 9.72 -6.06
CA GLU A 266 0.65 8.33 -6.01
C GLU A 266 0.04 7.56 -4.83
N MET A 267 -0.16 8.23 -3.69
CA MET A 267 -0.73 7.65 -2.47
C MET A 267 -1.57 8.70 -1.73
N PRO A 268 -2.91 8.74 -1.90
CA PRO A 268 -3.76 9.79 -1.32
C PRO A 268 -3.67 9.94 0.20
N GLY A 269 -3.44 8.84 0.92
CA GLY A 269 -3.29 8.82 2.38
C GLY A 269 -1.85 8.87 2.89
N VAL A 270 -0.90 9.33 2.07
CA VAL A 270 0.51 9.42 2.47
C VAL A 270 0.67 10.34 3.68
N THR A 271 1.41 9.87 4.68
CA THR A 271 1.82 10.65 5.86
C THR A 271 3.32 10.86 5.90
N ASP A 272 4.07 10.00 5.21
CA ASP A 272 5.51 10.05 5.19
C ASP A 272 6.06 9.78 3.79
N ALA A 273 7.10 10.50 3.43
CA ALA A 273 7.79 10.35 2.16
C ALA A 273 9.26 10.72 2.30
N PHE A 274 10.14 9.96 1.66
CA PHE A 274 11.55 10.30 1.51
C PHE A 274 12.18 9.53 0.36
N VAL A 275 13.31 10.01 -0.16
CA VAL A 275 14.07 9.34 -1.21
C VAL A 275 15.22 8.54 -0.58
N GLY A 276 15.21 7.21 -0.79
CA GLY A 276 16.32 6.33 -0.42
C GLY A 276 17.47 6.41 -1.43
N ALA A 277 18.64 5.84 -1.11
CA ALA A 277 19.77 5.85 -2.05
C ALA A 277 19.52 4.95 -3.26
N ALA A 278 19.08 3.72 -3.00
CA ALA A 278 18.90 2.67 -4.00
C ALA A 278 17.98 1.59 -3.44
N TRP A 279 17.33 0.83 -4.31
CA TRP A 279 16.72 -0.44 -3.90
C TRP A 279 17.85 -1.41 -3.54
N LEU A 280 17.68 -2.12 -2.43
CA LEU A 280 18.50 -3.27 -2.08
C LEU A 280 17.80 -4.55 -2.52
N VAL A 281 16.50 -4.64 -2.24
CA VAL A 281 15.64 -5.74 -2.64
C VAL A 281 14.40 -5.14 -3.30
N GLU A 282 14.01 -5.70 -4.44
CA GLU A 282 12.78 -5.33 -5.13
C GLU A 282 12.04 -6.60 -5.53
N ASN A 283 10.81 -6.75 -5.06
CA ASN A 283 9.98 -7.93 -5.32
C ASN A 283 10.67 -9.26 -4.97
N GLY A 284 11.36 -9.29 -3.83
CA GLY A 284 12.10 -10.44 -3.32
C GLY A 284 13.38 -10.76 -4.10
N LYS A 285 13.82 -9.87 -5.01
CA LYS A 285 15.04 -10.06 -5.80
C LYS A 285 16.12 -9.07 -5.35
N PRO A 286 17.36 -9.56 -5.11
CA PRO A 286 18.45 -8.69 -4.76
C PRO A 286 18.90 -7.88 -5.98
N LYS A 287 19.36 -6.65 -5.75
CA LYS A 287 20.06 -5.88 -6.78
C LYS A 287 21.50 -6.39 -6.97
N THR A 288 21.99 -6.28 -8.20
CA THR A 288 23.36 -6.68 -8.60
C THR A 288 24.34 -5.53 -8.42
N ALA A 289 25.65 -5.80 -8.51
CA ALA A 289 26.68 -4.75 -8.39
C ALA A 289 26.45 -3.61 -9.40
N ASN A 290 26.27 -3.94 -10.69
CA ASN A 290 26.08 -2.96 -11.77
C ASN A 290 24.85 -2.06 -11.57
N TYR A 291 23.86 -2.51 -10.80
CA TYR A 291 22.72 -1.67 -10.47
C TYR A 291 23.15 -0.44 -9.65
N PHE A 292 24.20 -0.55 -8.85
CA PHE A 292 24.66 0.52 -7.97
C PHE A 292 25.70 1.45 -8.60
N ASP A 293 26.06 1.28 -9.88
CA ASP A 293 27.10 2.08 -10.54
C ASP A 293 26.80 3.59 -10.56
N PHE A 294 25.51 3.96 -10.42
CA PHE A 294 25.09 5.36 -10.30
C PHE A 294 25.33 5.97 -8.90
N LEU A 295 25.64 5.15 -7.90
CA LEU A 295 25.89 5.58 -6.52
C LEU A 295 27.39 5.58 -6.21
N GLN A 296 27.92 6.77 -6.01
CA GLN A 296 29.28 6.93 -5.52
C GLN A 296 29.48 6.20 -4.19
N GLY A 297 30.44 5.26 -4.16
CA GLY A 297 30.81 4.50 -2.95
C GLY A 297 29.85 3.38 -2.57
N ALA A 298 28.99 2.92 -3.47
CA ALA A 298 28.15 1.74 -3.23
C ALA A 298 28.94 0.41 -3.19
N ASP A 299 30.06 0.35 -3.91
CA ASP A 299 31.08 -0.69 -3.85
C ASP A 299 31.92 -0.62 -2.56
N GLY A 300 31.91 0.52 -1.88
CA GLY A 300 32.61 0.72 -0.62
C GLY A 300 32.09 -0.18 0.50
N VAL A 301 33.01 -0.84 1.20
CA VAL A 301 32.72 -1.69 2.37
C VAL A 301 32.43 -0.81 3.59
N ARG A 302 31.16 -0.72 4.00
CA ARG A 302 30.68 0.17 5.07
C ARG A 302 29.64 -0.51 5.95
N PHE A 303 29.40 0.02 7.15
CA PHE A 303 28.15 -0.28 7.84
C PHE A 303 26.99 0.26 7.01
N ARG A 304 25.91 -0.51 6.94
CA ARG A 304 24.75 -0.18 6.09
C ARG A 304 23.49 -0.23 6.92
N ALA A 305 22.61 0.72 6.69
CA ALA A 305 21.26 0.77 7.22
C ALA A 305 20.24 0.56 6.10
N PHE A 306 19.09 -0.01 6.45
CA PHE A 306 18.00 -0.20 5.51
C PHE A 306 16.63 -0.09 6.18
N TRP A 307 15.64 0.20 5.33
CA TRP A 307 14.20 0.14 5.62
C TRP A 307 13.55 -0.77 4.59
N GLY A 308 12.59 -1.59 4.99
CA GLY A 308 11.93 -2.52 4.10
C GLY A 308 10.70 -3.20 4.67
N MET A 309 10.23 -4.18 3.92
CA MET A 309 9.11 -5.07 4.24
C MET A 309 9.57 -6.53 4.07
N ASN A 310 9.13 -7.43 4.93
CA ASN A 310 9.29 -8.87 4.70
C ASN A 310 8.16 -9.44 3.83
N LYS A 311 8.21 -10.73 3.53
CA LYS A 311 7.22 -11.43 2.69
C LYS A 311 5.82 -11.45 3.30
N GLU A 312 5.72 -11.29 4.61
CA GLU A 312 4.46 -11.26 5.36
C GLU A 312 3.85 -9.85 5.42
N GLY A 313 4.43 -8.87 4.71
CA GLY A 313 3.95 -7.48 4.73
C GLY A 313 4.23 -6.78 6.06
N VAL A 314 5.20 -7.25 6.85
CA VAL A 314 5.61 -6.66 8.12
C VAL A 314 6.79 -5.70 7.91
N PRO A 315 6.73 -4.47 8.45
CA PRO A 315 7.83 -3.51 8.47
C PRO A 315 9.12 -4.10 9.03
N VAL A 316 10.27 -3.77 8.43
CA VAL A 316 11.59 -4.14 8.93
C VAL A 316 12.56 -2.97 8.78
N ILE A 317 13.20 -2.59 9.88
CA ILE A 317 14.40 -1.74 9.89
C ILE A 317 15.60 -2.57 10.32
N GLY A 318 16.80 -2.20 9.91
CA GLY A 318 17.97 -2.91 10.38
C GLY A 318 19.30 -2.33 9.92
N VAL A 319 20.36 -2.90 10.49
CA VAL A 319 21.73 -2.56 10.17
C VAL A 319 22.59 -3.81 10.01
N SER A 320 23.67 -3.67 9.24
CA SER A 320 24.74 -4.65 9.22
C SER A 320 25.72 -4.39 10.37
N ASN A 321 26.02 -5.43 11.16
CA ASN A 321 27.03 -5.34 12.24
C ASN A 321 28.45 -5.60 11.73
N LYS A 322 28.60 -5.90 10.44
CA LYS A 322 29.85 -5.96 9.71
C LYS A 322 29.79 -5.02 8.51
N LYS A 323 30.94 -4.48 8.12
CA LYS A 323 31.03 -3.66 6.91
C LYS A 323 30.88 -4.54 5.65
N LEU A 324 30.10 -4.08 4.68
CA LEU A 324 29.90 -4.73 3.38
C LEU A 324 29.45 -3.71 2.30
N ASP A 325 29.56 -4.10 1.04
CA ASP A 325 29.02 -3.34 -0.09
C ASP A 325 27.50 -3.54 -0.25
N SER A 326 26.88 -2.68 -1.05
CA SER A 326 25.42 -2.68 -1.26
C SER A 326 24.90 -3.96 -1.92
N ALA A 327 25.65 -4.55 -2.86
CA ALA A 327 25.22 -5.75 -3.58
C ALA A 327 25.25 -7.00 -2.71
N ASN A 328 26.23 -7.11 -1.82
CA ASN A 328 26.30 -8.17 -0.83
C ASN A 328 25.22 -8.01 0.24
N LEU A 329 24.91 -6.77 0.66
CA LEU A 329 23.75 -6.52 1.52
C LEU A 329 22.45 -6.96 0.86
N SER A 330 22.20 -6.60 -0.41
CA SER A 330 21.03 -7.05 -1.17
C SER A 330 20.83 -8.56 -1.12
N LYS A 331 21.89 -9.34 -1.38
CA LYS A 331 21.84 -10.80 -1.34
C LYS A 331 21.51 -11.33 0.05
N VAL A 332 22.10 -10.73 1.08
CA VAL A 332 21.90 -11.10 2.48
C VAL A 332 20.45 -10.81 2.92
N LEU A 333 19.89 -9.65 2.57
CA LEU A 333 18.52 -9.29 2.91
C LEU A 333 17.49 -10.21 2.25
N THR A 334 17.66 -10.54 0.97
CA THR A 334 16.78 -11.51 0.32
C THR A 334 16.82 -12.88 1.01
N LYS A 335 18.01 -13.36 1.41
CA LYS A 335 18.16 -14.60 2.18
C LYS A 335 17.54 -14.51 3.58
N ALA A 336 17.50 -13.31 4.17
CA ALA A 336 16.82 -13.04 5.43
C ALA A 336 15.28 -12.92 5.30
N GLY A 337 14.71 -13.16 4.11
CA GLY A 337 13.26 -13.12 3.90
C GLY A 337 12.69 -11.73 3.63
N ILE A 338 13.54 -10.74 3.35
CA ILE A 338 13.10 -9.40 2.99
C ILE A 338 12.54 -9.39 1.56
N GLN A 339 11.37 -8.78 1.39
CA GLN A 339 10.62 -8.68 0.13
C GLN A 339 10.97 -7.40 -0.63
N ASP A 340 10.95 -6.26 0.05
CA ASP A 340 11.34 -4.96 -0.53
C ASP A 340 12.19 -4.22 0.49
N ALA A 341 13.27 -3.58 0.03
CA ALA A 341 14.10 -2.76 0.90
C ALA A 341 14.85 -1.69 0.13
N VAL A 342 15.04 -0.55 0.79
CA VAL A 342 15.84 0.56 0.30
C VAL A 342 17.03 0.81 1.21
N MET A 343 18.12 1.25 0.62
CA MET A 343 19.30 1.69 1.35
C MET A 343 19.07 3.09 1.93
N LEU A 344 19.28 3.22 3.23
CA LEU A 344 19.23 4.48 3.97
C LEU A 344 20.61 5.15 4.01
N ASP A 345 20.75 6.27 4.72
CA ASP A 345 22.07 6.84 4.96
C ASP A 345 22.97 5.78 5.62
N SER A 346 24.25 5.78 5.25
CA SER A 346 25.14 4.63 5.50
C SER A 346 26.53 5.09 5.92
N GLY A 347 27.36 4.16 6.39
CA GLY A 347 28.71 4.45 6.84
C GLY A 347 28.70 5.09 8.21
N ALA A 348 29.09 6.36 8.30
CA ALA A 348 29.22 7.04 9.60
C ALA A 348 27.85 7.38 10.23
N SER A 349 26.79 7.50 9.42
CA SER A 349 25.44 7.81 9.91
C SER A 349 24.67 6.57 10.38
N THR A 350 25.09 5.37 9.95
CA THR A 350 24.38 4.12 10.24
C THR A 350 24.13 3.98 11.73
N SER A 351 22.86 3.98 12.10
CA SER A 351 22.45 3.97 13.50
C SER A 351 21.15 3.20 13.65
N LEU A 352 21.00 2.50 14.77
CA LEU A 352 19.81 1.74 15.09
C LEU A 352 19.55 1.88 16.58
N VAL A 353 18.33 2.22 16.94
CA VAL A 353 17.87 2.38 18.32
C VAL A 353 16.73 1.43 18.58
N TYR A 354 16.74 0.80 19.76
CA TYR A 354 15.64 0.01 20.27
C TYR A 354 15.44 0.28 21.75
N LYS A 355 14.21 0.63 22.13
CA LYS A 355 13.83 0.97 23.52
C LYS A 355 14.78 2.02 24.13
N GLY A 356 15.06 3.07 23.36
CA GLY A 356 15.92 4.18 23.77
C GLY A 356 17.42 3.88 23.82
N LYS A 357 17.88 2.69 23.40
CA LYS A 357 19.30 2.33 23.40
C LYS A 357 19.82 2.15 21.99
N SER A 358 20.98 2.74 21.70
CA SER A 358 21.73 2.45 20.47
C SER A 358 22.17 0.99 20.44
N LEU A 359 22.06 0.37 19.27
CA LEU A 359 22.42 -1.02 19.02
C LEU A 359 23.70 -1.19 18.19
N VAL A 360 24.34 -0.07 17.80
CA VAL A 360 25.63 -0.10 17.10
C VAL A 360 26.78 0.12 18.07
N GLY A 361 27.91 -0.54 17.84
CA GLY A 361 29.08 -0.52 18.74
C GLY A 361 29.98 0.72 18.63
N TYR A 362 29.50 1.81 18.05
CA TYR A 362 30.24 3.07 17.85
C TYR A 362 29.28 4.25 18.00
N THR A 363 29.83 5.47 18.13
CA THR A 363 29.02 6.70 18.13
C THR A 363 28.76 7.14 16.69
N PRO A 364 27.51 7.06 16.19
CA PRO A 364 27.19 7.49 14.84
C PRO A 364 27.27 9.01 14.70
N ARG A 365 27.32 9.47 13.46
CA ARG A 365 27.11 10.88 13.14
C ARG A 365 25.67 11.27 13.49
N PRO A 366 25.45 12.47 14.07
CA PRO A 366 24.11 13.03 14.21
C PRO A 366 23.35 13.11 12.88
N VAL A 367 22.08 12.71 12.89
CA VAL A 367 21.19 12.67 11.73
C VAL A 367 19.94 13.51 11.97
N PRO A 368 19.34 14.11 10.93
CA PRO A 368 18.10 14.87 11.06
C PRO A 368 16.84 14.06 10.78
N HIS A 369 16.97 12.82 10.30
CA HIS A 369 15.83 12.05 9.81
C HIS A 369 15.96 10.57 10.20
N ALA A 370 14.85 9.96 10.58
CA ALA A 370 14.77 8.57 10.99
C ALA A 370 13.54 7.88 10.42
N VAL A 371 13.65 6.57 10.18
CA VAL A 371 12.50 5.69 9.98
C VAL A 371 12.26 4.94 11.28
N ALA A 372 11.06 5.06 11.85
CA ALA A 372 10.74 4.54 13.17
C ALA A 372 9.55 3.58 13.15
N LEU A 373 9.52 2.68 14.12
CA LEU A 373 8.44 1.73 14.36
C LEU A 373 7.76 2.12 15.67
N VAL A 374 6.47 2.44 15.59
CA VAL A 374 5.61 2.66 16.75
C VAL A 374 4.85 1.39 17.08
N GLY A 375 4.73 1.07 18.36
CA GLY A 375 3.89 -0.04 18.81
C GLY A 375 2.44 0.19 18.40
N SER A 376 1.69 -0.87 18.17
CA SER A 376 0.23 -0.77 18.25
C SER A 376 -0.09 -0.23 19.65
N GLU A 377 -0.95 0.78 19.73
CA GLU A 377 -1.45 1.25 21.03
C GLU A 377 -2.04 0.05 21.77
N SER A 378 -1.29 -0.53 22.69
CA SER A 378 -1.88 -1.31 23.77
C SER A 378 -2.70 -0.30 24.54
N GLY A 379 -4.01 -0.33 24.35
CA GLY A 379 -4.95 0.54 25.06
C GLY A 379 -4.56 0.61 26.53
N CYS A 380 -4.19 1.80 26.98
CA CYS A 380 -4.24 2.12 28.38
C CYS A 380 -5.72 2.04 28.78
N ASN A 381 -6.12 0.90 29.32
CA ASN A 381 -7.30 0.79 30.17
C ASN A 381 -6.91 1.16 31.59
#